data_AF-A0A939TIG4-F1
#
_entry.id   AF-A0A939TIG4-F1
#
_cell.length_a   1.000
_cell.length_b   1.000
_cell.length_c   1.000
_cell.angle_alpha   90.00
_cell.angle_beta   90.00
_cell.angle_gamma   90.00
#
_symmetry.space_group_name_H-M   'P 1'
#
loop_
_entity.id
_entity.type
_entity.pdbx_description
1 polymer ?
#
loop_
_entity_poly.entity_id
_entity_poly.type
_entity_poly.pdbx_seq_one_letter_code
_entity_poly.pdbx_strand_id
1 'polypeptide(L)'
;MRHRSVLDVMSKFQETGARVNRAVAKAVTSCGCVQVDAGRQTVPANISYWEMKEHMETHVKGEMCEHCREVLEQEIGRNLYYLTALCDLFGLRLERVLQEEQKRIATLGVFNLT
;
A
#
# COMPACT_ATOMS: atom_id res chain seq x y z
N MET A 1 23.83 -16.55 -0.67
CA MET A 1 22.63 -16.66 0.20
C MET A 1 22.79 -15.71 1.38
N ARG A 2 22.23 -14.49 1.34
CA ARG A 2 22.57 -13.41 2.32
C ARG A 2 21.47 -13.06 3.34
N HIS A 3 20.29 -13.66 3.26
CA HIS A 3 19.20 -13.38 4.21
C HIS A 3 18.51 -14.69 4.63
N ARG A 4 19.20 -15.51 5.44
CA ARG A 4 18.61 -16.74 6.00
C ARG A 4 18.02 -16.52 7.41
N SER A 5 18.50 -15.51 8.12
CA SER A 5 17.98 -15.15 9.43
C SER A 5 16.64 -14.42 9.27
N VAL A 6 15.65 -14.85 10.04
CA VAL A 6 14.36 -14.15 10.15
C VAL A 6 14.55 -12.69 10.62
N LEU A 7 15.52 -12.43 11.50
CA LEU A 7 15.81 -11.07 11.99
C LEU A 7 16.34 -10.16 10.88
N ASP A 8 17.16 -10.70 9.97
CA ASP A 8 17.68 -9.95 8.82
C ASP A 8 16.55 -9.61 7.85
N VAL A 9 15.68 -10.58 7.55
CA VAL A 9 14.52 -10.40 6.66
C VAL A 9 13.55 -9.38 7.24
N MET A 10 13.20 -9.49 8.53
CA MET A 10 12.33 -8.53 9.21
C MET A 10 12.91 -7.11 9.19
N SER A 11 14.20 -6.97 9.50
CA SER A 11 14.87 -5.67 9.48
C SER A 11 14.86 -5.04 8.09
N LYS A 12 15.08 -5.85 7.03
CA LYS A 12 15.03 -5.38 5.64
C LYS A 12 13.62 -5.09 5.14
N PHE A 13 12.63 -5.86 5.58
CA PHE A 13 11.23 -5.57 5.32
C PHE A 13 10.83 -4.21 5.89
N GLN A 14 11.20 -3.92 7.14
CA GLN A 14 10.96 -2.61 7.75
C GLN A 14 11.71 -1.47 7.02
N GLU A 15 13.00 -1.67 6.72
CA GLU A 15 13.81 -0.68 6.01
C GLU A 15 13.21 -0.31 4.65
N THR A 16 12.78 -1.31 3.88
CA THR A 16 12.18 -1.10 2.56
C THR A 16 10.80 -0.45 2.64
N GLY A 17 9.99 -0.78 3.64
CA GLY A 17 8.73 -0.08 3.89
C GLY A 17 8.93 1.42 4.17
N ALA A 18 9.96 1.77 4.95
CA ALA A 18 10.32 3.17 5.17
C ALA A 18 10.78 3.87 3.88
N ARG A 19 11.43 3.16 2.95
CA ARG A 19 11.85 3.70 1.65
C ARG A 19 10.67 3.94 0.71
N VAL A 20 9.67 3.06 0.69
CA VAL A 20 8.40 3.28 -0.04
C VAL A 20 7.75 4.59 0.43
N ASN A 21 7.58 4.76 1.74
CA ASN A 21 7.02 5.99 2.31
C ASN A 21 7.85 7.23 1.93
N ARG A 22 9.18 7.11 1.94
CA ARG A 22 10.08 8.21 1.55
C ARG A 22 9.96 8.56 0.07
N ALA A 23 9.76 7.58 -0.82
CA ALA A 23 9.56 7.83 -2.25
C ALA A 23 8.30 8.67 -2.49
N VAL A 24 7.19 8.32 -1.84
CA VAL A 24 5.95 9.12 -1.86
C VAL A 24 6.20 10.52 -1.28
N ALA A 25 6.83 10.62 -0.11
CA ALA A 25 7.11 11.91 0.53
C ALA A 25 7.98 12.82 -0.36
N LYS A 26 8.96 12.27 -1.08
CA LYS A 26 9.79 13.03 -2.03
C LYS A 26 9.01 13.45 -3.28
N ALA A 27 8.13 12.60 -3.79
CA ALA A 27 7.27 12.97 -4.90
C ALA A 27 6.40 14.20 -4.57
N VAL A 28 5.92 14.28 -3.32
CA VAL A 28 5.13 15.42 -2.82
C VAL A 28 5.99 16.64 -2.51
N THR A 29 7.02 16.49 -1.68
CA THR A 29 7.70 17.64 -1.06
C THR A 29 8.92 18.15 -1.82
N SER A 30 9.56 17.29 -2.64
CA SER A 30 10.80 17.63 -3.34
C SER A 30 10.60 17.74 -4.84
N CYS A 31 9.88 16.79 -5.45
CA CYS A 31 9.55 16.83 -6.88
C CYS A 31 8.32 17.71 -7.16
N GLY A 32 7.28 17.60 -6.34
CA GLY A 32 6.02 18.33 -6.51
C GLY A 32 5.15 17.82 -7.66
N CYS A 33 5.41 16.62 -8.21
CA CYS A 33 4.58 16.05 -9.29
C CYS A 33 3.20 15.61 -8.82
N VAL A 34 3.06 15.35 -7.52
CA VAL A 34 1.78 15.09 -6.85
C VAL A 34 1.64 15.99 -5.63
N GLN A 35 0.41 16.30 -5.24
CA GLN A 35 0.08 17.08 -4.06
C GLN A 35 -0.83 16.28 -3.13
N VAL A 36 -0.68 16.50 -1.83
CA VAL A 36 -1.59 15.95 -0.82
C VAL A 36 -2.49 17.08 -0.33
N ASP A 37 -3.79 16.95 -0.61
CA ASP A 37 -4.83 17.87 -0.14
C ASP A 37 -5.68 17.14 0.89
N ALA A 38 -5.35 17.30 2.17
CA ALA A 38 -5.96 16.55 3.27
C ALA A 38 -6.98 17.43 4.01
N GLY A 39 -8.24 16.97 4.02
CA GLY A 39 -9.34 17.64 4.70
C GLY A 39 -10.45 16.68 5.10
N ARG A 40 -11.34 17.13 5.98
CA ARG A 40 -12.54 16.37 6.34
C ARG A 40 -13.42 16.19 5.11
N GLN A 41 -13.67 14.94 4.73
CA GLN A 41 -14.52 14.63 3.59
C GLN A 41 -16.00 14.80 3.96
N THR A 42 -16.77 15.38 3.05
CA THR A 42 -18.21 15.58 3.21
C THR A 42 -18.96 14.50 2.45
N VAL A 43 -19.67 13.66 3.19
CA VAL A 43 -20.55 12.64 2.62
C VAL A 43 -21.99 13.13 2.79
N PRO A 44 -22.78 13.20 1.69
CA PRO A 44 -24.19 13.58 1.79
C PRO A 44 -24.98 12.65 2.72
N ALA A 45 -25.96 13.18 3.44
CA ALA A 45 -26.74 12.39 4.41
C ALA A 45 -27.68 11.36 3.77
N ASN A 46 -27.97 11.47 2.46
CA ASN A 46 -29.00 10.70 1.76
C ASN A 46 -28.44 9.81 0.65
N ILE A 47 -27.22 9.28 0.81
CA ILE A 47 -26.65 8.33 -0.14
C ILE A 47 -26.57 6.93 0.48
N SER A 48 -26.66 5.92 -0.37
CA SER A 48 -26.38 4.54 0.01
C SER A 48 -24.88 4.35 0.30
N TYR A 49 -24.59 3.28 1.04
CA TYR A 49 -23.22 2.89 1.35
C TYR A 49 -22.34 2.72 0.08
N TRP A 50 -22.92 2.17 -0.99
CA TRP A 50 -22.20 1.92 -2.24
C TRP A 50 -21.83 3.22 -2.96
N GLU A 51 -22.66 4.24 -2.84
CA GLU A 51 -22.43 5.59 -3.39
C GLU A 51 -21.39 6.37 -2.57
N MET A 52 -21.14 6.00 -1.30
CA MET A 52 -20.16 6.68 -0.44
C MET A 52 -18.75 6.68 -1.04
N LYS A 53 -18.36 5.58 -1.70
CA LYS A 53 -17.05 5.47 -2.37
C LYS A 53 -16.89 6.50 -3.49
N GLU A 54 -17.97 6.91 -4.14
CA GLU A 54 -17.96 7.90 -5.22
C GLU A 54 -17.76 9.33 -4.70
N HIS A 55 -17.99 9.54 -3.41
CA HIS A 55 -17.84 10.84 -2.73
C HIS A 55 -16.59 10.94 -1.85
N MET A 56 -15.77 9.89 -1.78
CA MET A 56 -14.51 9.90 -1.03
C MET A 56 -13.34 10.20 -1.96
N GLU A 57 -12.66 11.31 -1.71
CA GLU A 57 -11.42 11.65 -2.40
C GLU A 57 -10.26 10.76 -1.93
N THR A 58 -9.24 10.59 -2.78
CA THR A 58 -7.98 9.92 -2.41
C THR A 58 -7.03 10.83 -1.63
N HIS A 59 -7.36 12.12 -1.51
CA HIS A 59 -6.48 13.20 -1.03
C HIS A 59 -5.19 13.40 -1.85
N VAL A 60 -5.07 12.75 -3.01
CA VAL A 60 -3.92 12.90 -3.92
C VAL A 60 -4.38 13.67 -5.16
N LYS A 61 -3.69 14.76 -5.49
CA LYS A 61 -3.89 15.55 -6.72
C LYS A 61 -2.66 15.44 -7.62
N GLY A 62 -2.89 15.48 -8.93
CA GLY A 62 -1.84 15.33 -9.94
C GLY A 62 -1.46 13.87 -10.22
N GLU A 63 -0.43 13.68 -11.03
CA GLU A 63 0.07 12.36 -11.43
C GLU A 63 1.58 12.29 -11.22
N MET A 64 2.06 11.16 -10.71
CA MET A 64 3.50 10.94 -10.57
C MET A 64 4.18 11.00 -11.94
N CYS A 65 5.23 11.81 -12.04
CA CYS A 65 6.11 11.79 -13.21
C CYS A 65 6.85 10.45 -13.32
N GLU A 66 7.37 10.15 -14.52
CA GLU A 66 8.08 8.90 -14.82
C GLU A 66 9.15 8.56 -13.79
N HIS A 67 10.00 9.54 -13.45
CA HIS A 67 11.07 9.35 -12.47
C HIS A 67 10.56 8.96 -11.07
N CYS A 68 9.56 9.68 -10.54
CA CYS A 68 9.02 9.36 -9.21
C CYS A 68 8.28 8.03 -9.20
N ARG A 69 7.61 7.68 -10.30
CA ARG A 69 6.94 6.40 -10.49
C ARG A 69 7.95 5.25 -10.47
N GLU A 70 9.03 5.35 -11.25
CA GLU A 70 10.09 4.35 -11.30
C GLU A 70 10.71 4.11 -9.91
N VAL A 71 11.03 5.19 -9.19
CA VAL A 71 11.58 5.10 -7.84
C VAL A 71 10.60 4.42 -6.87
N LEU A 72 9.31 4.78 -6.94
CA LEU A 72 8.29 4.16 -6.09
C LEU A 72 8.13 2.66 -6.41
N GLU A 73 8.03 2.30 -7.69
CA GLU A 73 7.92 0.91 -8.15
C GLU A 73 9.12 0.07 -7.71
N GLN A 74 10.34 0.62 -7.80
CA GLN A 74 11.56 -0.05 -7.34
C GLN A 74 11.55 -0.33 -5.84
N GLU A 75 11.13 0.63 -5.02
CA GLU A 75 11.09 0.46 -3.56
C GLU A 75 9.95 -0.48 -3.14
N ILE A 76 8.79 -0.43 -3.82
CA ILE A 76 7.70 -1.39 -3.64
C ILE A 76 8.18 -2.80 -3.98
N GLY A 77 8.86 -2.99 -5.13
CA GLY A 77 9.38 -4.28 -5.54
C GLY A 77 10.36 -4.88 -4.53
N ARG A 78 11.23 -4.05 -3.95
CA ARG A 78 12.13 -4.49 -2.86
C ARG A 78 11.38 -4.82 -1.58
N ASN A 79 10.34 -4.08 -1.22
CA ASN A 79 9.52 -4.39 -0.06
C ASN A 79 8.77 -5.73 -0.24
N LEU A 80 8.17 -5.94 -1.41
CA LEU A 80 7.52 -7.21 -1.76
C LEU A 80 8.49 -8.38 -1.76
N TYR A 81 9.72 -8.20 -2.26
CA TYR A 81 10.75 -9.24 -2.20
C TYR A 81 11.01 -9.71 -0.77
N TYR A 82 11.16 -8.79 0.20
CA TYR A 82 11.39 -9.17 1.59
C TYR A 82 10.14 -9.72 2.27
N LEU A 83 8.93 -9.30 1.87
CA LEU A 83 7.69 -9.94 2.32
C LEU A 83 7.60 -11.39 1.83
N THR A 84 7.89 -11.65 0.55
CA THR A 84 7.93 -13.01 -0.01
C THR A 84 9.00 -13.85 0.68
N ALA A 85 10.20 -13.30 0.91
CA ALA A 85 11.24 -14.00 1.64
C ALA A 85 10.81 -14.35 3.08
N LEU A 86 10.01 -13.50 3.73
CA LEU A 86 9.42 -13.80 5.04
C LEU A 86 8.40 -14.94 4.93
N CYS A 87 7.54 -14.93 3.92
CA CYS A 87 6.61 -16.03 3.65
C CYS A 87 7.36 -17.36 3.46
N ASP A 88 8.41 -17.37 2.64
CA ASP A 88 9.21 -18.56 2.35
C ASP A 88 9.84 -19.16 3.62
N LEU A 89 10.35 -18.32 4.53
CA LEU A 89 10.91 -18.76 5.82
C LEU A 89 9.90 -19.52 6.69
N PHE A 90 8.61 -19.22 6.55
CA PHE A 90 7.52 -19.86 7.31
C PHE A 90 6.69 -20.83 6.46
N GLY A 91 7.16 -21.20 5.26
CA GLY A 91 6.46 -22.14 4.38
C GLY A 91 5.12 -21.62 3.84
N LEU A 92 4.96 -20.30 3.78
CA LEU A 92 3.77 -19.63 3.23
C LEU A 92 3.99 -19.28 1.77
N ARG A 93 2.93 -19.30 0.96
CA ARG A 93 2.94 -18.77 -0.41
C ARG A 93 2.21 -17.43 -0.43
N LEU A 94 2.89 -16.36 -0.82
CA LEU A 94 2.31 -15.01 -0.82
C LEU A 94 1.00 -14.93 -1.61
N GLU A 95 0.90 -15.64 -2.75
CA GLU A 95 -0.30 -15.66 -3.57
C GLU A 95 -1.49 -16.29 -2.84
N ARG A 96 -1.27 -17.34 -2.03
CA ARG A 96 -2.35 -17.92 -1.21
C ARG A 96 -2.78 -16.95 -0.13
N VAL A 97 -1.83 -16.27 0.54
CA VAL A 97 -2.14 -15.29 1.58
C VAL A 97 -3.03 -14.19 1.00
N LEU A 98 -2.68 -13.65 -0.18
CA LEU A 98 -3.49 -12.65 -0.87
C LEU A 98 -4.88 -13.16 -1.27
N GLN A 99 -4.98 -14.38 -1.81
CA GLN A 99 -6.26 -14.98 -2.19
C GLN A 99 -7.20 -15.20 -0.99
N GLU A 100 -6.66 -15.69 0.13
CA GLU A 100 -7.46 -15.89 1.35
C GLU A 100 -7.90 -14.55 1.94
N GLU A 101 -7.07 -13.51 1.88
CA GLU A 101 -7.45 -12.17 2.32
C GLU A 101 -8.54 -11.56 1.43
N GLN A 102 -8.44 -11.72 0.10
CA GLN A 102 -9.51 -11.29 -0.82
C GLN A 102 -10.84 -11.97 -0.53
N LYS A 103 -10.84 -13.28 -0.23
CA LYS A 103 -12.06 -14.00 0.16
C LYS A 103 -12.63 -13.47 1.48
N ARG A 104 -11.78 -13.21 2.47
CA ARG A 104 -12.18 -12.64 3.76
C ARG A 104 -12.82 -11.27 3.56
N ILE A 105 -12.18 -10.37 2.82
CA ILE A 105 -12.72 -9.05 2.51
C ILE A 105 -14.01 -9.16 1.72
N ALA A 106 -14.12 -10.04 0.73
CA ALA A 106 -15.36 -10.23 -0.02
C ALA A 106 -16.51 -10.75 0.86
N THR A 107 -16.21 -11.64 1.81
CA THR A 107 -17.19 -12.17 2.78
C THR A 107 -17.60 -11.10 3.80
N LEU A 108 -16.64 -10.31 4.28
CA LEU A 108 -16.87 -9.24 5.25
C LEU A 108 -17.46 -7.98 4.62
N GLY A 109 -17.22 -7.70 3.34
CA GLY A 109 -17.80 -6.56 2.63
C GLY A 109 -19.33 -6.62 2.55
N VAL A 110 -19.92 -7.81 2.74
CA VAL A 110 -21.37 -8.02 2.84
C VAL A 110 -21.88 -7.79 4.27
N PHE A 111 -21.03 -7.87 5.31
CA PHE A 111 -21.47 -7.92 6.71
C PHE A 111 -20.76 -6.96 7.68
N ASN A 112 -19.74 -6.22 7.26
CA ASN A 112 -18.78 -5.62 8.19
C ASN A 112 -18.27 -4.24 7.72
N LEU A 113 -19.18 -3.31 7.52
CA LEU A 113 -18.87 -1.89 7.32
C LEU A 113 -19.75 -1.05 8.25
N THR A 114 -19.64 -1.32 9.55
CA THR A 114 -20.17 -0.48 10.63
C THR A 114 -19.32 0.78 10.78
#